data_AF-A0A955DZ09-F1
#
_entry.id   AF-A0A955DZ09-F1
#
_cell.length_a   1.000
_cell.length_b   1.000
_cell.length_c   1.000
_cell.angle_alpha   90.00
_cell.angle_beta   90.00
_cell.angle_gamma   90.00
#
_symmetry.space_group_name_H-M   'P 1'
#
loop_
_entity.id
_entity.type
_entity.pdbx_description
1 polymer ?
#
loop_
_entity_poly.entity_id
_entity_poly.type
_entity_poly.pdbx_seq_one_letter_code
_entity_poly.pdbx_strand_id
1 'polypeptide(L)'
;MSSLTNLPTEHQCHKQIFMAIYGTKDYPACAEHLLFRSSYAWCRLCRKKWSAKAICWLKQSKLSFRSLWLLVWCWQQQKSTGTTVDVTGSNYPTVRRWSQRFREHIPQSKLQLSGIVEVDESFFGKQKYG
;
A
#
# COMPACT_ATOMS: atom_id res chain seq x y z
N MET A 1 7.45 -10.85 -6.63
CA MET A 1 7.96 -10.13 -7.82
C MET A 1 9.48 -10.28 -7.84
N SER A 2 10.04 -10.93 -8.84
CA SER A 2 11.45 -11.34 -8.87
C SER A 2 12.39 -10.29 -9.51
N SER A 3 11.85 -9.25 -10.16
CA SER A 3 12.63 -8.14 -10.71
C SER A 3 11.80 -6.86 -10.86
N LEU A 4 12.43 -5.69 -10.68
CA LEU A 4 11.86 -4.35 -10.87
C LEU A 4 11.54 -4.04 -12.34
N THR A 5 12.01 -4.85 -13.29
CA THR A 5 11.76 -4.64 -14.72
C THR A 5 10.34 -5.00 -15.16
N ASN A 6 9.63 -5.83 -14.39
CA ASN A 6 8.24 -6.23 -14.66
C ASN A 6 7.25 -5.46 -13.79
N LEU A 7 7.30 -4.12 -13.85
CA LEU A 7 6.38 -3.29 -13.07
C LEU A 7 4.97 -3.30 -13.67
N PRO A 8 3.93 -3.64 -12.88
CA PRO A 8 2.56 -3.64 -13.35
C PRO A 8 2.13 -2.26 -13.87
N THR A 9 1.22 -2.27 -14.85
CA THR A 9 0.66 -1.03 -15.40
C THR A 9 -0.19 -0.32 -14.35
N GLU A 10 -0.42 0.98 -14.53
CA GLU A 10 -1.27 1.78 -13.62
C GLU A 10 -2.64 1.12 -13.39
N HIS A 11 -3.23 0.57 -14.45
CA HIS A 11 -4.52 -0.13 -14.39
C HIS A 11 -4.45 -1.41 -13.56
N GLN A 12 -3.39 -2.21 -13.73
CA GLN A 12 -3.17 -3.42 -12.94
C GLN A 12 -2.97 -3.07 -11.46
N CYS A 13 -2.14 -2.07 -11.16
CA CYS A 13 -1.94 -1.57 -9.80
C CYS A 13 -3.25 -1.10 -9.17
N HIS A 14 -4.05 -0.31 -9.90
CA HIS A 14 -5.35 0.13 -9.42
C HIS A 14 -6.26 -1.06 -9.08
N LYS A 15 -6.37 -2.04 -9.98
CA LYS A 15 -7.19 -3.23 -9.77
C LYS A 15 -6.73 -4.05 -8.56
N GLN A 16 -5.42 -4.26 -8.42
CA GLN A 16 -4.85 -5.01 -7.29
C GLN A 16 -5.06 -4.29 -5.96
N ILE A 17 -4.79 -2.98 -5.90
CA ILE A 17 -5.02 -2.17 -4.69
C ILE A 17 -6.51 -2.17 -4.34
N PHE A 18 -7.40 -1.99 -5.33
CA PHE A 18 -8.83 -2.02 -5.11
C PHE A 18 -9.28 -3.37 -4.53
N MET A 19 -8.82 -4.48 -5.12
CA MET A 19 -9.11 -5.81 -4.59
C MET A 19 -8.57 -6.02 -3.18
N ALA A 20 -7.37 -5.53 -2.87
CA ALA A 20 -6.79 -5.66 -1.54
C ALA A 20 -7.60 -4.92 -0.46
N ILE A 21 -8.26 -3.81 -0.83
CA ILE A 21 -9.06 -2.99 0.09
C ILE A 21 -10.49 -3.53 0.22
N TYR A 22 -11.14 -3.83 -0.92
CA TYR A 22 -12.56 -4.18 -0.95
C TYR A 22 -12.82 -5.69 -0.95
N GLY A 23 -11.82 -6.52 -1.21
CA GLY A 23 -11.95 -7.98 -1.33
C GLY A 23 -12.68 -8.48 -2.59
N THR A 24 -13.38 -7.60 -3.31
CA THR A 24 -14.17 -7.95 -4.49
C THR A 24 -13.99 -6.94 -5.63
N LYS A 25 -14.36 -7.34 -6.84
CA LYS A 25 -14.48 -6.47 -8.02
C LYS A 25 -15.93 -6.07 -8.28
N ASP A 26 -16.85 -6.50 -7.42
CA ASP A 26 -18.28 -6.39 -7.66
C ASP A 26 -18.87 -5.31 -6.77
N TYR A 27 -19.90 -4.65 -7.26
CA TYR A 27 -20.57 -3.62 -6.47
C TYR A 27 -21.44 -4.28 -5.39
N PRO A 28 -21.27 -3.99 -4.08
CA PRO A 28 -21.96 -4.71 -3.01
C PRO A 28 -23.49 -4.67 -3.09
N ALA A 29 -24.08 -3.60 -3.63
CA ALA A 29 -25.53 -3.45 -3.66
C ALA A 29 -26.21 -4.06 -4.90
N CYS A 30 -25.47 -4.39 -5.97
CA CYS A 30 -26.07 -4.98 -7.19
C CYS A 30 -25.29 -6.16 -7.78
N ALA A 31 -24.19 -6.57 -7.16
CA ALA A 31 -23.30 -7.66 -7.58
C ALA A 31 -22.74 -7.54 -9.01
N GLU A 32 -22.93 -6.41 -9.69
CA GLU A 32 -22.38 -6.17 -11.03
C GLU A 32 -20.85 -5.98 -10.96
N HIS A 33 -20.15 -6.59 -11.90
CA HIS A 33 -18.71 -6.40 -12.09
C HIS A 33 -18.38 -4.93 -12.40
N LEU A 34 -17.49 -4.35 -11.60
CA LEU A 34 -17.07 -2.97 -11.77
C LEU A 34 -16.15 -2.79 -12.98
N LEU A 35 -16.40 -1.73 -13.74
CA LEU A 35 -15.50 -1.27 -14.79
C LEU A 35 -14.38 -0.42 -14.21
N PHE A 36 -13.15 -0.92 -14.28
CA PHE A 36 -11.97 -0.20 -13.81
C PHE A 36 -11.52 0.85 -14.84
N ARG A 37 -11.64 2.13 -14.48
CA ARG A 37 -11.01 3.27 -15.15
C ARG A 37 -9.67 3.58 -14.48
N SER A 38 -8.99 4.62 -14.95
CA SER A 38 -7.67 5.03 -14.42
C SER A 38 -7.71 5.39 -12.93
N SER A 39 -8.72 6.13 -12.48
CA SER A 39 -8.80 6.67 -11.11
C SER A 39 -9.93 6.11 -10.24
N TYR A 40 -10.91 5.44 -10.86
CA TYR A 40 -12.10 4.90 -10.18
C TYR A 40 -12.63 3.64 -10.88
N ALA A 41 -13.38 2.85 -10.14
CA ALA A 41 -14.20 1.75 -10.61
C ALA A 41 -15.65 2.23 -10.79
N TRP A 42 -16.33 1.80 -11.86
CA TRP A 42 -17.66 2.27 -12.23
C TRP A 42 -18.65 1.12 -12.32
N CYS A 43 -19.76 1.24 -11.61
CA CYS A 43 -20.89 0.32 -11.73
C CYS A 43 -21.81 0.75 -12.87
N ARG A 44 -22.07 -0.13 -13.85
CA ARG A 44 -22.97 0.16 -14.98
C ARG A 44 -24.43 0.33 -14.54
N LEU A 45 -24.92 -0.56 -13.67
CA LEU A 45 -26.31 -0.56 -13.20
C LEU A 45 -26.59 0.61 -12.24
N CYS A 46 -25.84 0.71 -11.14
CA CYS A 46 -26.07 1.75 -10.14
C CYS A 46 -25.53 3.14 -10.52
N ARG A 47 -24.75 3.24 -11.61
CA ARG A 47 -24.14 4.51 -12.09
C ARG A 47 -23.31 5.24 -11.03
N LYS A 48 -22.71 4.51 -10.10
CA LYS A 48 -21.87 5.05 -9.01
C LYS A 48 -20.38 4.84 -9.26
N LYS A 49 -19.57 5.83 -8.85
CA LYS A 49 -18.10 5.80 -8.86
C LYS A 49 -17.59 5.29 -7.53
N TRP A 50 -16.64 4.37 -7.58
CA TRP A 50 -15.95 3.82 -6.43
C TRP A 50 -14.46 4.05 -6.58
N SER A 51 -13.78 4.45 -5.52
CA SER A 51 -12.34 4.65 -5.57
C SER A 51 -11.68 3.92 -4.41
N ALA A 52 -10.57 3.26 -4.70
CA ALA A 52 -9.68 2.73 -3.67
C ALA A 52 -9.18 3.84 -2.73
N LYS A 53 -9.10 5.09 -3.20
CA LYS A 53 -8.66 6.24 -2.41
C LYS A 53 -9.78 6.91 -1.60
N ALA A 54 -11.04 6.45 -1.67
CA ALA A 54 -12.14 7.14 -1.01
C ALA A 54 -12.31 6.74 0.47
N ILE A 55 -12.05 5.47 0.81
CA ILE A 55 -12.55 4.86 2.05
C ILE A 55 -11.43 4.50 3.04
N CYS A 56 -10.18 4.36 2.58
CA CYS A 56 -9.06 3.94 3.43
C CYS A 56 -8.03 5.05 3.67
N TRP A 57 -6.93 4.69 4.32
CA TRP A 57 -5.76 5.54 4.58
C TRP A 57 -5.04 6.06 3.32
N LEU A 58 -5.49 5.64 2.13
CA LEU A 58 -5.13 6.26 0.84
C LEU A 58 -5.88 7.58 0.55
N LYS A 59 -6.78 8.01 1.44
CA LYS A 59 -7.58 9.23 1.28
C LYS A 59 -6.71 10.47 1.01
N GLN A 60 -7.16 11.28 0.05
CA GLN A 60 -6.48 12.50 -0.43
C GLN A 60 -5.06 12.28 -1.00
N SER A 61 -4.68 11.04 -1.29
CA SER A 61 -3.40 10.77 -1.95
C SER A 61 -3.39 11.26 -3.41
N LYS A 62 -2.47 12.18 -3.70
CA LYS A 62 -2.17 12.63 -5.07
C LYS A 62 -1.26 11.65 -5.84
N LEU A 63 -0.76 10.59 -5.19
CA LEU A 63 0.13 9.61 -5.83
C LEU A 63 -0.64 8.74 -6.82
N SER A 64 0.01 8.32 -7.91
CA SER A 64 -0.55 7.30 -8.81
C SER A 64 -0.69 5.95 -8.08
N PHE A 65 -1.53 5.06 -8.60
CA PHE A 65 -1.65 3.71 -8.08
C PHE A 65 -0.35 2.92 -8.23
N ARG A 66 0.42 3.16 -9.30
CA ARG A 66 1.75 2.57 -9.48
C ARG A 66 2.74 3.07 -8.44
N SER A 67 2.77 4.37 -8.13
CA SER A 67 3.63 4.90 -7.08
C SER A 67 3.25 4.35 -5.70
N LEU A 68 1.94 4.25 -5.41
CA LEU A 68 1.45 3.62 -4.18
C LEU A 68 1.86 2.15 -4.09
N TRP A 69 1.73 1.40 -5.19
CA TRP A 69 2.12 0.00 -5.28
C TRP A 69 3.61 -0.18 -5.00
N LEU A 70 4.46 0.65 -5.63
CA LEU A 70 5.90 0.65 -5.42
C LEU A 70 6.27 0.99 -3.97
N LEU A 71 5.64 2.00 -3.37
CA LEU A 71 5.87 2.36 -1.97
C LEU A 71 5.57 1.20 -1.02
N VAL A 72 4.42 0.53 -1.22
CA VAL A 72 4.04 -0.65 -0.42
C VAL A 72 5.05 -1.78 -0.64
N TRP A 73 5.45 -2.05 -1.88
CA TRP A 73 6.42 -3.09 -2.19
C TRP A 73 7.79 -2.82 -1.55
N CYS A 74 8.33 -1.60 -1.71
CA CYS A 74 9.60 -1.19 -1.10
C CYS A 74 9.55 -1.32 0.43
N TRP A 75 8.43 -0.95 1.03
CA TRP A 75 8.20 -1.05 2.47
C TRP A 75 8.15 -2.51 2.94
N GLN A 76 7.43 -3.39 2.22
CA GLN A 76 7.38 -4.83 2.51
C GLN A 76 8.76 -5.50 2.37
N GLN A 77 9.56 -5.07 1.41
CA GLN A 77 10.93 -5.56 1.17
C GLN A 77 11.97 -4.88 2.07
N GLN A 78 11.54 -4.08 3.07
CA GLN A 78 12.38 -3.36 4.02
C GLN A 78 13.50 -2.55 3.33
N LYS A 79 13.21 -1.97 2.16
CA LYS A 79 14.19 -1.13 1.45
C LYS A 79 14.46 0.15 2.23
N SER A 80 15.70 0.64 2.15
CA SER A 80 16.08 1.91 2.77
C SER A 80 15.28 3.08 2.19
N THR A 81 15.18 4.18 2.93
CA THR A 81 14.49 5.39 2.45
C THR A 81 15.11 5.91 1.15
N GLY A 82 16.45 5.92 1.05
CA GLY A 82 17.15 6.36 -0.17
C GLY A 82 16.82 5.49 -1.36
N THR A 83 16.94 4.17 -1.22
CA THR A 83 16.57 3.21 -2.28
C THR A 83 15.10 3.35 -2.68
N THR A 84 14.21 3.63 -1.72
CA THR A 84 12.79 3.82 -2.01
C THR A 84 12.55 5.10 -2.80
N VAL A 85 13.25 6.20 -2.48
CA VAL A 85 13.25 7.44 -3.27
C VAL A 85 13.68 7.16 -4.71
N ASP A 86 14.80 6.44 -4.89
CA ASP A 86 15.35 6.13 -6.21
C ASP A 86 14.39 5.26 -7.05
N VAL A 87 13.81 4.22 -6.43
CA VAL A 87 12.89 3.29 -7.12
C VAL A 87 11.54 3.94 -7.44
N THR A 88 11.00 4.74 -6.52
CA THR A 88 9.66 5.34 -6.68
C THR A 88 9.67 6.66 -7.43
N GLY A 89 10.84 7.31 -7.56
CA GLY A 89 10.96 8.70 -8.01
C GLY A 89 10.29 9.72 -7.08
N SER A 90 9.89 9.31 -5.87
CA SER A 90 9.21 10.17 -4.90
C SER A 90 10.21 10.87 -3.98
N ASN A 91 9.90 12.07 -3.51
CA ASN A 91 10.79 12.78 -2.60
C ASN A 91 10.85 12.15 -1.19
N TYR A 92 11.94 12.42 -0.46
CA TYR A 92 12.16 11.93 0.91
C TYR A 92 10.99 12.18 1.88
N PRO A 93 10.39 13.39 1.94
CA PRO A 93 9.24 13.62 2.82
C PRO A 93 8.04 12.72 2.49
N THR A 94 7.76 12.48 1.21
CA THR A 94 6.67 11.60 0.76
C THR A 94 6.93 10.17 1.20
N VAL A 95 8.12 9.64 0.91
CA VAL A 95 8.50 8.28 1.31
C VAL A 95 8.37 8.11 2.83
N ARG A 96 8.94 9.03 3.62
CA ARG A 96 8.87 8.98 5.08
C ARG A 96 7.43 9.01 5.59
N ARG A 97 6.60 9.92 5.07
CA ARG A 97 5.18 10.05 5.43
C ARG A 97 4.40 8.77 5.13
N TRP A 98 4.63 8.15 3.97
CA TRP A 98 3.92 6.93 3.59
C TRP A 98 4.39 5.72 4.40
N SER A 99 5.71 5.58 4.62
CA SER A 99 6.25 4.53 5.49
C SER A 99 5.69 4.61 6.91
N GLN A 100 5.53 5.82 7.45
CA GLN A 100 4.87 6.01 8.74
C GLN A 100 3.39 5.60 8.70
N ARG A 101 2.63 6.06 7.70
CA ARG A 101 1.22 5.68 7.52
C ARG A 101 1.04 4.16 7.43
N PHE A 102 1.89 3.46 6.70
CA PHE A 102 1.81 2.00 6.60
C PHE A 102 1.95 1.34 7.97
N ARG A 103 2.92 1.79 8.80
CA ARG A 103 3.12 1.28 10.16
C ARG A 103 1.92 1.53 11.06
N GLU A 104 1.34 2.73 11.00
CA GLU A 104 0.17 3.10 11.81
C GLU A 104 -1.06 2.23 11.51
N HIS A 105 -1.16 1.70 10.28
CA HIS A 105 -2.29 0.88 9.84
C HIS A 105 -1.98 -0.63 9.86
N ILE A 106 -0.83 -1.04 10.40
CA ILE A 106 -0.61 -2.45 10.73
C ILE A 106 -1.57 -2.79 11.89
N PRO A 107 -2.39 -3.85 11.78
CA PRO A 107 -3.23 -4.28 12.89
C PRO A 107 -2.34 -4.64 14.09
N GLN A 108 -2.65 -4.09 15.26
CA GLN A 108 -1.95 -4.43 16.49
C GLN A 108 -2.17 -5.92 16.79
N SER A 109 -1.11 -6.71 16.70
CA SER A 109 -1.16 -8.11 17.09
C SER A 109 -1.01 -8.22 18.60
N LYS A 110 -2.00 -8.82 19.28
CA LYS A 110 -1.88 -9.26 20.69
C LYS A 110 -1.12 -10.59 20.82
N LEU A 111 -0.25 -10.91 19.86
CA LEU A 111 0.56 -12.13 19.90
C LEU A 111 1.52 -12.01 21.08
N GLN A 112 1.17 -12.65 22.20
CA GLN A 112 2.11 -12.87 23.29
C GLN A 112 2.98 -14.06 22.90
N LEU A 113 4.28 -13.83 22.86
CA LEU A 113 5.25 -14.91 22.77
C LEU A 113 5.09 -15.79 24.01
N SER A 114 4.98 -17.10 23.83
CA SER A 114 4.87 -18.08 24.93
C SER A 114 5.82 -19.24 24.68
N GLY A 115 6.29 -19.88 25.76
CA GLY A 115 7.32 -20.93 25.70
C GLY A 115 8.74 -20.40 25.89
N ILE A 116 9.72 -21.11 25.36
CA ILE A 116 11.13 -20.68 25.35
C ILE A 116 11.30 -19.68 24.22
N VAL A 117 11.49 -18.41 24.57
CA VAL A 117 11.66 -17.31 23.63
C VAL A 117 13.13 -16.93 23.61
N GLU A 118 13.81 -17.22 22.51
CA GLU A 118 15.15 -16.71 22.24
C GLU A 118 15.02 -15.34 21.55
N VAL A 119 15.54 -14.31 22.20
CA VAL A 119 15.56 -12.95 21.68
C VAL A 119 16.90 -12.75 20.99
N ASP A 120 16.90 -12.68 19.66
CA ASP A 120 18.08 -12.26 18.92
C ASP A 120 18.26 -10.76 19.13
N GLU A 121 19.36 -10.35 19.76
CA GLU A 121 19.73 -8.95 19.96
C GLU A 121 20.23 -8.35 18.64
N SER A 122 19.34 -8.19 17.68
CA SER A 122 19.62 -7.37 16.52
C SER A 122 19.79 -5.92 16.99
N PHE A 123 21.04 -5.47 17.13
CA PHE A 123 21.38 -4.11 17.55
C PHE A 123 20.88 -3.08 16.52
N PHE A 124 19.77 -2.44 16.81
CA PHE A 124 19.31 -1.27 16.06
C PHE A 124 20.00 -0.03 16.64
N GLY A 125 20.91 0.57 15.86
CA GLY A 125 21.84 1.61 16.30
C GLY A 125 21.24 2.73 17.17
N LYS A 126 22.06 3.24 18.09
CA LYS A 126 21.70 4.24 19.11
C LYS A 126 21.03 5.48 18.49
N GLN A 127 19.94 5.93 19.12
CA GLN A 127 19.38 7.26 18.92
C GLN A 127 20.46 8.29 19.25
N LYS A 128 20.86 9.11 18.27
CA LYS A 128 21.76 10.24 18.54
C LYS A 128 20.94 11.30 19.28
N TYR A 129 21.12 11.37 20.59
CA TYR A 129 20.74 12.56 21.35
C TYR A 129 21.68 13.68 20.91
N GLY A 130 21.11 14.71 20.30
CA GLY A 130 21.77 15.99 20.01
C GLY A 130 21.14 17.06 20.88
#